data_AF-A0AAF0BXF2-F1
#
_entry.id   AF-A0AAF0BXF2-F1
#
_cell.length_a   1.000
_cell.length_b   1.000
_cell.length_c   1.000
_cell.angle_alpha   90.00
_cell.angle_beta   90.00
_cell.angle_gamma   90.00
#
_symmetry.space_group_name_H-M   'P 1'
#
loop_
_entity.id
_entity.type
_entity.pdbx_description
1 polymer ?
#
loop_
_entity_poly.entity_id
_entity_poly.type
_entity_poly.pdbx_seq_one_letter_code
_entity_poly.pdbx_strand_id
1 'polypeptide(L)'
;MSLKKEDIVALGRTGENLKNVLRHLIAKFPQAAQSISGMSAWLDYNRSNCQRLLNAIQKSENGQQVLCLLPGISGLEEFITKVSGRLQEAQLMLEAEKAVQVFNQQIRLYARSHAELKRLLTDAGSSSDESNQALTAENKRKQHFLSSKQLLDSSVDTLFACHVLTENSFDKEFLQEVALVSKRGIIRSKEAPPFVQFYTHPNPEGFTAPDQISADSRIENNQFRIGIIEEFSDPALSDAYSSYSASNSAIVFNDVNEGGPFDASFLFTNPDELANPLVHQSQCSSTSISIKNPTEKLVMMVFLDKKLDMRSSVNVGCYLGNQKVEEGKLRADELWTERLAEFPELNVLHASSPRARNVAGLDIGEMSDYLFNFAHLNKDDFVCYMMEVNYPVWSSTYRIYFEHS
;
A
#
# COMPACT_ATOMS: atom_id res chain seq x y z
N MET A 1 -29.03 -19.05 4.57
CA MET A 1 -28.35 -18.43 5.75
C MET A 1 -27.69 -17.17 5.23
N SER A 2 -27.87 -16.00 5.84
CA SER A 2 -27.21 -14.77 5.35
C SER A 2 -25.85 -14.62 6.04
N LEU A 3 -24.81 -14.24 5.28
CA LEU A 3 -23.47 -13.98 5.82
C LEU A 3 -23.47 -12.63 6.54
N LYS A 4 -22.97 -12.59 7.78
CA LYS A 4 -22.73 -11.32 8.45
C LYS A 4 -21.45 -10.69 7.92
N LYS A 5 -21.28 -9.38 8.12
CA LYS A 5 -20.07 -8.65 7.70
C LYS A 5 -18.77 -9.27 8.26
N GLU A 6 -18.79 -9.73 9.50
CA GLU A 6 -17.64 -10.40 10.14
C GLU A 6 -17.30 -11.73 9.44
N ASP A 7 -18.32 -12.48 9.01
CA ASP A 7 -18.14 -13.73 8.27
C ASP A 7 -17.51 -13.46 6.89
N ILE A 8 -17.94 -12.38 6.21
CA ILE A 8 -17.36 -11.96 4.92
C ILE A 8 -15.88 -11.59 5.07
N VAL A 9 -15.51 -10.88 6.15
CA VAL A 9 -14.10 -10.54 6.42
C VAL A 9 -13.27 -11.79 6.70
N ALA A 10 -13.78 -12.72 7.52
CA ALA A 10 -13.10 -13.98 7.81
C ALA A 10 -12.92 -14.85 6.55
N LEU A 11 -13.95 -14.93 5.70
CA LEU A 11 -13.89 -15.59 4.40
C LEU A 11 -12.92 -14.89 3.45
N GLY A 12 -12.90 -13.55 3.43
CA GLY A 12 -11.92 -12.77 2.68
C GLY A 12 -10.48 -13.13 3.07
N ARG A 13 -10.17 -13.16 4.37
CA ARG A 13 -8.86 -13.60 4.88
C ARG A 13 -8.50 -15.03 4.47
N THR A 14 -9.48 -15.93 4.50
CA THR A 14 -9.29 -17.33 4.04
C THR A 14 -8.92 -17.37 2.55
N GLY A 15 -9.57 -16.53 1.73
CA GLY A 15 -9.27 -16.41 0.31
C GLY A 15 -7.89 -15.84 0.02
N GLU A 16 -7.46 -14.81 0.76
CA GLU A 16 -6.09 -14.26 0.62
C GLU A 16 -5.04 -15.32 0.98
N ASN A 17 -5.22 -16.04 2.09
CA ASN A 17 -4.29 -17.11 2.47
C ASN A 17 -4.21 -18.21 1.39
N LEU A 18 -5.35 -18.64 0.83
CA LEU A 18 -5.36 -19.61 -0.28
C LEU A 18 -4.63 -19.08 -1.51
N LYS A 19 -4.85 -17.81 -1.88
CA LYS A 19 -4.19 -17.16 -3.02
C LYS A 19 -2.67 -17.25 -2.86
N ASN A 20 -2.16 -16.89 -1.68
CA ASN A 20 -0.73 -16.84 -1.36
C ASN A 20 -0.09 -18.22 -1.46
N VAL A 21 -0.67 -19.20 -0.77
CA VAL A 21 -0.11 -20.55 -0.70
C VAL A 21 -0.11 -21.19 -2.10
N LEU A 22 -1.20 -21.04 -2.86
CA LEU A 22 -1.28 -21.58 -4.22
C LEU A 22 -0.31 -20.87 -5.18
N ARG A 23 -0.11 -19.56 -5.02
CA ARG A 23 0.84 -18.77 -5.81
C ARG A 23 2.28 -19.22 -5.56
N HIS A 24 2.69 -19.38 -4.30
CA HIS A 24 4.02 -19.87 -3.94
C HIS A 24 4.28 -21.26 -4.51
N LEU A 25 3.27 -22.12 -4.46
CA LEU A 25 3.36 -23.47 -5.00
C LEU A 25 3.50 -23.46 -6.53
N ILE A 26 2.71 -22.65 -7.24
CA ILE A 26 2.81 -22.52 -8.72
C ILE A 26 4.11 -21.85 -9.16
N ALA A 27 4.67 -20.94 -8.35
CA ALA A 27 5.96 -20.31 -8.65
C ALA A 27 7.12 -21.32 -8.70
N LYS A 28 6.98 -22.49 -8.06
CA LYS A 28 7.95 -23.59 -8.13
C LYS A 28 7.81 -24.45 -9.39
N PHE A 29 6.78 -24.22 -10.22
CA PHE A 29 6.58 -25.02 -11.42
C PHE A 29 7.60 -24.60 -12.49
N PRO A 30 8.01 -25.50 -13.39
CA PRO A 30 8.76 -25.12 -14.59
C PRO A 30 8.05 -23.98 -15.32
N GLN A 31 8.79 -23.03 -15.88
CA GLN A 31 8.21 -21.85 -16.54
C GLN A 31 7.17 -22.22 -17.60
N ALA A 32 7.43 -23.28 -18.38
CA ALA A 32 6.51 -23.82 -19.37
C ALA A 32 5.16 -24.30 -18.77
N ALA A 33 5.14 -24.67 -17.49
CA ALA A 33 3.99 -25.17 -16.74
C ALA A 33 3.23 -24.09 -15.95
N GLN A 34 3.65 -22.81 -16.02
CA GLN A 34 2.97 -21.69 -15.35
C GLN A 34 1.83 -21.07 -16.19
N SER A 35 1.52 -21.64 -17.35
CA SER A 35 0.37 -21.29 -18.18
C SER A 35 -0.76 -22.31 -18.06
N ILE A 36 -2.00 -21.96 -18.46
CA ILE A 36 -3.15 -22.89 -18.39
C ILE A 36 -2.85 -24.20 -19.14
N SER A 37 -2.39 -24.10 -20.39
CA SER A 37 -2.06 -25.26 -21.22
C SER A 37 -0.86 -26.03 -20.68
N GLY A 38 0.17 -25.31 -20.22
CA GLY A 38 1.37 -25.90 -19.64
C GLY A 38 1.11 -26.68 -18.36
N MET A 39 0.36 -26.07 -17.44
CA MET A 39 -0.01 -26.69 -16.16
C MET A 39 -0.84 -27.95 -16.39
N SER A 40 -1.82 -27.88 -17.31
CA SER A 40 -2.67 -29.02 -17.64
C SER A 40 -1.86 -30.19 -18.19
N ALA A 41 -0.93 -29.92 -19.12
CA ALA A 41 -0.06 -30.94 -19.68
C ALA A 41 0.94 -31.51 -18.66
N TRP A 42 1.52 -30.66 -17.82
CA TRP A 42 2.55 -31.07 -16.87
C TRP A 42 2.00 -31.87 -15.69
N LEU A 43 0.88 -31.43 -15.13
CA LEU A 43 0.22 -32.10 -13.99
C LEU A 43 -0.76 -33.19 -14.43
N ASP A 44 -1.08 -33.32 -15.72
CA ASP A 44 -2.23 -34.11 -16.19
C ASP A 44 -3.49 -33.75 -15.38
N TYR A 45 -3.79 -32.45 -15.36
CA TYR A 45 -4.85 -31.85 -14.56
C TYR A 45 -5.84 -31.13 -15.46
N ASN A 46 -7.12 -31.11 -15.07
CA ASN A 46 -8.20 -30.61 -15.92
C ASN A 46 -7.97 -29.12 -16.28
N ARG A 47 -8.00 -28.82 -17.59
CA ARG A 47 -7.77 -27.47 -18.12
C ARG A 47 -8.69 -26.39 -17.54
N SER A 48 -9.96 -26.72 -17.28
CA SER A 48 -10.91 -25.79 -16.62
C SER A 48 -10.50 -25.50 -15.19
N ASN A 49 -9.94 -26.46 -14.46
CA ASN A 49 -9.46 -26.24 -13.11
C ASN A 49 -8.14 -25.44 -13.10
N CYS A 50 -7.22 -25.71 -14.04
CA CYS A 50 -6.03 -24.88 -14.25
C CYS A 50 -6.41 -23.41 -14.51
N GLN A 51 -7.42 -23.17 -15.37
CA GLN A 51 -7.91 -21.83 -15.65
C GLN A 51 -8.48 -21.14 -14.39
N ARG A 52 -9.27 -21.86 -13.59
CA ARG A 52 -9.84 -21.35 -12.34
C ARG A 52 -8.75 -20.99 -11.32
N LEU A 53 -7.75 -21.84 -11.15
CA LEU A 53 -6.61 -21.59 -10.27
C LEU A 53 -5.83 -20.34 -10.71
N LEU A 54 -5.40 -20.29 -11.97
CA LEU A 54 -4.61 -19.16 -12.48
C LEU A 54 -5.40 -17.86 -12.46
N ASN A 55 -6.68 -17.88 -12.85
CA ASN A 55 -7.53 -16.69 -12.73
C ASN A 55 -7.69 -16.24 -11.26
N ALA A 56 -7.90 -17.18 -10.33
CA ALA A 56 -8.02 -16.85 -8.91
C ALA A 56 -6.75 -16.18 -8.37
N ILE A 57 -5.57 -16.61 -8.85
CA ILE A 57 -4.27 -16.10 -8.36
C ILE A 57 -3.85 -14.79 -9.05
N GLN A 58 -4.13 -14.66 -10.35
CA GLN A 58 -3.63 -13.56 -11.18
C GLN A 58 -4.64 -12.43 -11.35
N LYS A 59 -5.95 -12.71 -11.28
CA LYS A 59 -7.01 -11.74 -11.63
C LYS A 59 -7.90 -11.32 -10.46
N SER A 60 -7.78 -11.96 -9.30
CA SER A 60 -8.57 -11.57 -8.12
C SER A 60 -7.96 -10.36 -7.43
N GLU A 61 -8.78 -9.34 -7.20
CA GLU A 61 -8.43 -8.11 -6.48
C GLU A 61 -8.43 -8.32 -4.96
N ASN A 62 -9.27 -9.24 -4.47
CA ASN A 62 -9.43 -9.55 -3.05
C ASN A 62 -9.72 -11.04 -2.80
N GLY A 63 -9.56 -11.47 -1.55
CA GLY A 63 -9.78 -12.85 -1.15
C GLY A 63 -11.19 -13.38 -1.38
N GLN A 64 -12.22 -12.53 -1.37
CA GLN A 64 -13.58 -12.97 -1.71
C GLN A 64 -13.68 -13.40 -3.18
N GLN A 65 -13.11 -12.62 -4.11
CA GLN A 65 -13.03 -13.00 -5.52
C GLN A 65 -12.23 -14.29 -5.72
N VAL A 66 -11.16 -14.50 -4.95
CA VAL A 66 -10.38 -15.76 -4.95
C VAL A 66 -11.30 -16.94 -4.66
N LEU A 67 -12.07 -16.88 -3.56
CA LEU A 67 -13.01 -17.95 -3.20
C LEU A 67 -14.08 -18.19 -4.27
N CYS A 68 -14.50 -17.14 -4.98
CA CYS A 68 -15.46 -17.25 -6.09
C CYS A 68 -14.86 -17.89 -7.35
N LEU A 69 -13.58 -17.68 -7.63
CA LEU A 69 -12.92 -18.19 -8.84
C LEU A 69 -12.33 -19.59 -8.67
N LEU A 70 -11.90 -19.96 -7.46
CA LEU A 70 -11.24 -21.24 -7.22
C LEU A 70 -12.12 -22.45 -7.62
N PRO A 71 -11.48 -23.58 -7.97
CA PRO A 71 -12.15 -24.88 -8.03
C PRO A 71 -12.79 -25.25 -6.69
N GLY A 72 -13.72 -26.22 -6.72
CA GLY A 72 -14.24 -26.82 -5.50
C GLY A 72 -13.16 -27.60 -4.74
N ILE A 73 -13.45 -27.95 -3.48
CA ILE A 73 -12.52 -28.66 -2.58
C ILE A 73 -11.91 -29.90 -3.25
N SER A 74 -12.71 -30.76 -3.88
CA SER A 74 -12.18 -31.94 -4.56
C SER A 74 -11.22 -31.60 -5.70
N GLY A 75 -11.44 -30.49 -6.40
CA GLY A 75 -10.50 -30.00 -7.40
C GLY A 75 -9.20 -29.51 -6.77
N LEU A 76 -9.26 -28.80 -5.64
CA LEU A 76 -8.08 -28.34 -4.92
C LEU A 76 -7.27 -29.51 -4.32
N GLU A 77 -7.95 -30.52 -3.78
CA GLU A 77 -7.32 -31.74 -3.26
C GLU A 77 -6.65 -32.56 -4.38
N GLU A 78 -7.32 -32.71 -5.52
CA GLU A 78 -6.73 -33.33 -6.71
C GLU A 78 -5.50 -32.56 -7.19
N PHE A 79 -5.58 -31.22 -7.24
CA PHE A 79 -4.45 -30.37 -7.61
C PHE A 79 -3.24 -30.59 -6.68
N ILE A 80 -3.44 -30.54 -5.37
CA ILE A 80 -2.39 -30.80 -4.37
C ILE A 80 -1.79 -32.20 -4.57
N THR A 81 -2.62 -33.21 -4.81
CA THR A 81 -2.17 -34.60 -5.04
C THR A 81 -1.32 -34.73 -6.31
N LYS A 82 -1.71 -34.04 -7.40
CA LYS A 82 -0.93 -34.05 -8.65
C LYS A 82 0.40 -33.31 -8.48
N VAL A 83 0.42 -32.23 -7.70
CA VAL A 83 1.63 -31.46 -7.41
C VAL A 83 2.60 -32.26 -6.52
N SER A 84 2.12 -32.92 -5.47
CA SER A 84 3.01 -33.70 -4.57
C SER A 84 3.73 -34.83 -5.30
N GLY A 85 3.13 -35.39 -6.36
CA GLY A 85 3.76 -36.37 -7.23
C GLY A 85 4.86 -35.82 -8.15
N ARG A 86 5.03 -34.49 -8.23
CA ARG A 86 5.95 -33.80 -9.14
C ARG A 86 6.95 -32.88 -8.44
N LEU A 87 6.60 -32.33 -7.28
CA LEU A 87 7.41 -31.40 -6.50
C LEU A 87 7.72 -31.95 -5.12
N GLN A 88 8.99 -31.86 -4.72
CA GLN A 88 9.49 -32.30 -3.41
C GLN A 88 9.62 -31.13 -2.43
N GLU A 89 8.55 -30.33 -2.31
CA GLU A 89 8.51 -29.14 -1.43
C GLU A 89 7.60 -29.42 -0.22
N ALA A 90 8.07 -30.29 0.70
CA ALA A 90 7.24 -30.84 1.79
C ALA A 90 6.53 -29.77 2.64
N GLN A 91 7.21 -28.65 2.91
CA GLN A 91 6.66 -27.55 3.70
C GLN A 91 5.53 -26.83 2.95
N LEU A 92 5.74 -26.49 1.66
CA LEU A 92 4.72 -25.83 0.84
C LEU A 92 3.51 -26.74 0.63
N MET A 93 3.72 -28.05 0.49
CA MET A 93 2.63 -29.02 0.38
C MET A 93 1.79 -29.06 1.66
N LEU A 94 2.43 -29.11 2.83
CA LEU A 94 1.74 -29.09 4.12
C LEU A 94 0.93 -27.81 4.32
N GLU A 95 1.47 -26.67 3.92
CA GLU A 95 0.78 -25.38 3.97
C GLU A 95 -0.44 -25.36 3.04
N ALA A 96 -0.31 -25.87 1.82
CA ALA A 96 -1.41 -25.98 0.86
C ALA A 96 -2.54 -26.88 1.37
N GLU A 97 -2.19 -28.05 1.93
CA GLU A 97 -3.17 -28.96 2.53
C GLU A 97 -3.92 -28.31 3.67
N LYS A 98 -3.21 -27.64 4.60
CA LYS A 98 -3.83 -26.91 5.71
C LYS A 98 -4.76 -25.80 5.22
N ALA A 99 -4.32 -25.01 4.22
CA ALA A 99 -5.14 -23.93 3.68
C ALA A 99 -6.44 -24.45 3.03
N VAL A 100 -6.37 -25.55 2.27
CA VAL A 100 -7.55 -26.20 1.68
C VAL A 100 -8.46 -26.80 2.75
N GLN A 101 -7.91 -27.39 3.81
CA GLN A 101 -8.69 -27.89 4.95
C GLN A 101 -9.43 -26.77 5.68
N VAL A 102 -8.77 -25.66 5.97
CA VAL A 102 -9.40 -24.47 6.56
C VAL A 102 -10.54 -24.00 5.66
N PHE A 103 -10.32 -23.91 4.35
CA PHE A 103 -11.39 -23.51 3.43
C PHE A 103 -12.57 -24.49 3.42
N ASN A 104 -12.32 -25.80 3.46
CA ASN A 104 -13.38 -26.80 3.57
C ASN A 104 -14.18 -26.62 4.87
N GLN A 105 -13.51 -26.32 6.00
CA GLN A 105 -14.19 -26.00 7.25
C GLN A 105 -15.05 -24.74 7.14
N GLN A 106 -14.54 -23.67 6.50
CA GLN A 106 -15.31 -22.45 6.26
C GLN A 106 -16.54 -22.70 5.38
N ILE A 107 -16.41 -23.53 4.32
CA ILE A 107 -17.58 -23.94 3.53
C ILE A 107 -18.59 -24.61 4.42
N ARG A 108 -18.21 -25.62 5.22
CA ARG A 108 -19.14 -26.35 6.11
C ARG A 108 -19.79 -25.47 7.18
N LEU A 109 -19.09 -24.44 7.64
CA LEU A 109 -19.59 -23.51 8.64
C LEU A 109 -20.68 -22.60 8.07
N TYR A 110 -20.51 -22.12 6.83
CA TYR A 110 -21.35 -21.07 6.27
C TYR A 110 -22.28 -21.52 5.13
N ALA A 111 -22.04 -22.68 4.53
CA ALA A 111 -22.74 -23.19 3.36
C ALA A 111 -22.78 -24.73 3.33
N ARG A 112 -23.63 -25.31 2.48
CA ARG A 112 -23.66 -26.77 2.24
C ARG A 112 -22.73 -27.20 1.11
N SER A 113 -22.34 -26.25 0.26
CA SER A 113 -21.45 -26.48 -0.87
C SER A 113 -20.69 -25.22 -1.25
N HIS A 114 -19.60 -25.38 -2.00
CA HIS A 114 -18.87 -24.25 -2.55
C HIS A 114 -19.75 -23.40 -3.47
N ALA A 115 -20.63 -24.03 -4.27
CA ALA A 115 -21.55 -23.29 -5.15
C ALA A 115 -22.53 -22.41 -4.36
N GLU A 116 -23.01 -22.89 -3.21
CA GLU A 116 -23.84 -22.10 -2.31
C GLU A 116 -23.04 -20.96 -1.67
N LEU A 117 -21.81 -21.23 -1.20
CA LEU A 117 -20.93 -20.18 -0.65
C LEU A 117 -20.67 -19.07 -1.69
N LYS A 118 -20.47 -19.41 -2.97
CA LYS A 118 -20.31 -18.44 -4.05
C LYS A 118 -21.53 -17.54 -4.20
N ARG A 119 -22.73 -18.11 -4.15
CA ARG A 119 -23.98 -17.33 -4.19
C ARG A 119 -24.05 -16.41 -2.99
N LEU A 120 -23.83 -16.92 -1.78
CA LEU A 120 -23.85 -16.11 -0.55
C LEU A 120 -22.86 -14.93 -0.60
N LEU A 121 -21.63 -15.16 -1.10
CA LEU A 121 -20.64 -14.10 -1.25
C LEU A 121 -21.04 -13.09 -2.33
N THR A 122 -21.63 -13.54 -3.43
CA THR A 122 -22.08 -12.65 -4.52
C THR A 122 -23.28 -11.81 -4.07
N ASP A 123 -24.25 -12.46 -3.41
CA ASP A 123 -25.48 -11.85 -2.93
C ASP A 123 -25.19 -10.87 -1.78
N ALA A 124 -24.27 -11.19 -0.87
CA ALA A 124 -23.83 -10.28 0.19
C ALA A 124 -23.12 -9.02 -0.31
N GLY A 125 -22.56 -9.04 -1.53
CA GLY A 125 -22.06 -7.85 -2.22
C GLY A 125 -23.16 -6.97 -2.81
N SER A 126 -24.39 -7.49 -2.93
CA SER A 126 -25.54 -6.83 -3.56
C SER A 126 -26.65 -6.42 -2.58
N SER A 127 -26.70 -7.01 -1.39
CA SER A 127 -27.71 -6.71 -0.38
C SER A 127 -27.29 -5.56 0.53
N SER A 128 -27.69 -4.34 0.17
CA SER A 128 -27.74 -3.20 1.07
C SER A 128 -29.01 -3.28 1.93
N ASP A 129 -28.97 -3.92 3.11
CA ASP A 129 -30.13 -3.93 4.03
C ASP A 129 -29.73 -3.79 5.52
N GLU A 130 -29.79 -2.54 5.97
CA GLU A 130 -30.60 -1.97 7.08
C GLU A 130 -30.74 -2.59 8.48
N SER A 131 -30.24 -3.77 8.86
CA SER A 131 -30.54 -4.32 10.20
C SER A 131 -29.34 -4.54 11.13
N ASN A 132 -28.73 -3.44 11.55
CA ASN A 132 -28.04 -3.17 12.84
C ASN A 132 -27.33 -1.83 12.60
N GLN A 133 -27.50 -0.82 13.47
CA GLN A 133 -26.74 0.44 13.38
C GLN A 133 -25.25 0.23 13.73
N ALA A 134 -24.60 -0.74 13.07
CA ALA A 134 -23.17 -0.79 13.00
C ALA A 134 -22.73 0.45 12.25
N LEU A 135 -21.95 1.30 12.92
CA LEU A 135 -21.33 2.47 12.30
C LEU A 135 -20.71 2.08 10.95
N THR A 136 -20.88 2.94 9.95
CA THR A 136 -20.15 2.82 8.68
C THR A 136 -18.64 2.74 8.96
N ALA A 137 -17.87 2.14 8.05
CA ALA A 137 -16.43 2.03 8.27
C ALA A 137 -15.79 3.42 8.50
N GLU A 138 -16.22 4.42 7.73
CA GLU A 138 -15.81 5.81 7.91
C GLU A 138 -16.21 6.38 9.28
N ASN A 139 -17.41 6.10 9.78
CA ASN A 139 -17.81 6.56 11.12
C ASN A 139 -17.00 5.88 12.24
N LYS A 140 -16.63 4.61 12.09
CA LYS A 140 -15.72 3.92 13.03
C LYS A 140 -14.35 4.59 13.04
N ARG A 141 -13.83 4.92 11.86
CA ARG A 141 -12.57 5.64 11.71
C ARG A 141 -12.63 7.06 12.27
N LYS A 142 -13.73 7.78 12.05
CA LYS A 142 -13.96 9.10 12.64
C LYS A 142 -13.95 9.04 14.18
N GLN A 143 -14.61 8.05 14.77
CA GLN A 143 -14.54 7.84 16.22
C GLN A 143 -13.12 7.54 16.69
N HIS A 144 -12.41 6.65 16.00
CA HIS A 144 -11.02 6.36 16.28
C HIS A 144 -10.14 7.63 16.22
N PHE A 145 -10.28 8.44 15.17
CA PHE A 145 -9.61 9.74 15.04
C PHE A 145 -9.90 10.67 16.21
N LEU A 146 -11.18 10.86 16.57
CA LEU A 146 -11.56 11.74 17.68
C LEU A 146 -10.99 11.26 19.02
N SER A 147 -11.06 9.95 19.30
CA SER A 147 -10.49 9.36 20.52
C SER A 147 -8.97 9.48 20.55
N SER A 148 -8.28 9.20 19.44
CA SER A 148 -6.83 9.31 19.36
C SER A 148 -6.34 10.76 19.43
N LYS A 149 -7.07 11.71 18.81
CA LYS A 149 -6.82 13.16 18.92
C LYS A 149 -6.88 13.62 20.37
N GLN A 150 -7.89 13.19 21.13
CA GLN A 150 -8.03 13.52 22.55
C GLN A 150 -6.94 12.87 23.41
N LEU A 151 -6.58 11.62 23.12
CA LEU A 151 -5.58 10.88 23.90
C LEU A 151 -4.16 11.43 23.72
N LEU A 152 -3.81 11.78 22.48
CA LEU A 152 -2.47 12.27 22.14
C LEU A 152 -2.34 13.79 22.19
N ASP A 153 -3.47 14.48 22.37
CA ASP A 153 -3.59 15.93 22.34
C ASP A 153 -2.90 16.56 21.11
N SER A 154 -3.03 15.87 19.98
CA SER A 154 -2.45 16.27 18.70
C SER A 154 -3.27 15.73 17.53
N SER A 155 -3.34 16.51 16.45
CA SER A 155 -3.96 16.11 15.19
C SER A 155 -3.32 16.79 13.98
N VAL A 156 -3.59 16.23 12.81
CA VAL A 156 -3.29 16.83 11.50
C VAL A 156 -4.59 16.88 10.71
N ASP A 157 -4.91 18.04 10.14
CA ASP A 157 -6.11 18.18 9.31
C ASP A 157 -5.95 17.41 8.00
N THR A 158 -4.85 17.64 7.29
CA THR A 158 -4.56 16.92 6.03
C THR A 158 -3.11 16.48 5.96
N LEU A 159 -2.89 15.20 5.66
CA LEU A 159 -1.61 14.63 5.26
C LEU A 159 -1.63 14.40 3.75
N PHE A 160 -0.79 15.13 3.04
CA PHE A 160 -0.55 14.95 1.61
C PHE A 160 0.82 14.29 1.40
N ALA A 161 0.85 13.20 0.65
CA ALA A 161 2.07 12.54 0.22
C ALA A 161 2.07 12.44 -1.30
N CYS A 162 3.15 12.88 -1.95
CA CYS A 162 3.31 12.84 -3.39
C CYS A 162 4.65 12.19 -3.72
N HIS A 163 4.64 11.12 -4.50
CA HIS A 163 5.84 10.39 -4.91
C HIS A 163 5.95 10.46 -6.44
N VAL A 164 7.15 10.69 -6.96
CA VAL A 164 7.47 10.62 -8.38
C VAL A 164 8.55 9.55 -8.57
N LEU A 165 8.24 8.53 -9.36
CA LEU A 165 9.10 7.37 -9.59
C LEU A 165 9.58 7.35 -11.05
N THR A 166 10.89 7.41 -11.24
CA THR A 166 11.57 7.36 -12.54
C THR A 166 12.71 6.36 -12.56
N GLU A 167 13.18 5.96 -13.74
CA GLU A 167 14.47 5.26 -13.83
C GLU A 167 15.59 6.14 -13.28
N ASN A 168 16.49 5.57 -12.46
CA ASN A 168 17.65 6.32 -11.99
C ASN A 168 18.70 6.41 -13.13
N SER A 169 19.06 7.65 -13.47
CA SER A 169 20.07 7.93 -14.52
C SER A 169 21.50 7.56 -14.14
N PHE A 170 21.80 7.46 -12.84
CA PHE A 170 23.12 7.17 -12.30
C PHE A 170 23.32 5.67 -12.02
N ASP A 171 22.36 5.03 -11.34
CA ASP A 171 22.38 3.59 -11.06
C ASP A 171 21.12 2.90 -11.59
N LYS A 172 21.28 2.15 -12.69
CA LYS A 172 20.16 1.49 -13.36
C LYS A 172 19.54 0.36 -12.54
N GLU A 173 20.18 -0.11 -11.48
CA GLU A 173 19.62 -1.13 -10.59
C GLU A 173 18.48 -0.59 -9.72
N PHE A 174 18.36 0.74 -9.60
CA PHE A 174 17.37 1.40 -8.77
C PHE A 174 16.48 2.39 -9.54
N LEU A 175 15.30 2.65 -9.01
CA LEU A 175 14.45 3.77 -9.39
C LEU A 175 14.88 5.00 -8.58
N GLN A 176 14.81 6.16 -9.21
CA GLN A 176 14.87 7.43 -8.51
C GLN A 176 13.47 7.74 -7.99
N GLU A 177 13.36 7.96 -6.69
CA GLU A 177 12.17 8.51 -6.06
C GLU A 177 12.43 9.93 -5.61
N VAL A 178 11.46 10.81 -5.90
CA VAL A 178 11.36 12.14 -5.31
C VAL A 178 10.01 12.22 -4.62
N ALA A 179 10.01 12.50 -3.33
CA ALA A 179 8.80 12.52 -2.53
C ALA A 179 8.60 13.85 -1.82
N LEU A 180 7.35 14.29 -1.73
CA LEU A 180 6.90 15.42 -0.94
C LEU A 180 5.90 14.92 0.10
N VAL A 181 6.12 15.25 1.36
CA VAL A 181 5.16 14.99 2.45
C VAL A 181 4.79 16.31 3.11
N SER A 182 3.53 16.72 2.97
CA SER A 182 2.97 17.91 3.58
C SER A 182 1.94 17.55 4.64
N LYS A 183 2.09 18.14 5.83
CA LYS A 183 1.16 18.04 6.95
C LYS A 183 0.57 19.43 7.19
N ARG A 184 -0.73 19.55 6.99
CA ARG A 184 -1.48 20.80 7.09
C ARG A 184 -2.34 20.83 8.35
N GLY A 185 -2.42 21.99 8.99
CA GLY A 185 -3.21 22.20 10.20
C GLY A 185 -2.74 21.30 11.35
N ILE A 186 -1.43 21.22 11.58
CA ILE A 186 -0.90 20.46 12.71
C ILE A 186 -1.29 21.20 13.98
N ILE A 187 -2.04 20.54 14.86
CA ILE A 187 -2.38 21.03 16.20
C ILE A 187 -1.76 20.10 17.22
N ARG A 188 -1.19 20.67 18.28
CA ARG A 188 -0.59 19.94 19.39
C ARG A 188 -0.60 20.79 20.65
N SER A 189 -0.86 20.18 21.80
CA SER A 189 -0.62 20.84 23.07
C SER A 189 0.85 20.77 23.48
N LYS A 190 1.20 21.54 24.52
CA LYS A 190 2.54 21.53 25.12
C LYS A 190 2.90 20.20 25.80
N GLU A 191 1.90 19.38 26.13
CA GLU A 191 2.09 18.07 26.75
C GLU A 191 2.21 16.95 25.71
N ALA A 192 1.89 17.23 24.44
CA ALA A 192 2.00 16.27 23.35
C ALA A 192 3.48 15.93 23.05
N PRO A 193 3.78 14.69 22.58
CA PRO A 193 5.13 14.33 22.14
C PRO A 193 5.65 15.27 21.05
N PRO A 194 6.97 15.47 20.88
CA PRO A 194 7.55 16.40 19.91
C PRO A 194 7.10 16.10 18.48
N PHE A 195 7.20 17.11 17.61
CA PHE A 195 6.86 16.92 16.20
C PHE A 195 8.02 16.19 15.53
N VAL A 196 7.70 15.07 14.87
CA VAL A 196 8.70 14.21 14.24
C VAL A 196 8.30 13.94 12.80
N GLN A 197 9.25 14.14 11.90
CA GLN A 197 9.15 13.66 10.52
C GLN A 197 10.06 12.44 10.35
N PHE A 198 9.44 11.32 10.01
CA PHE A 198 10.13 10.06 9.73
C PHE A 198 10.43 9.93 8.23
N TYR A 199 11.47 9.19 7.90
CA TYR A 199 11.87 8.80 6.55
C TYR A 199 12.45 7.39 6.58
N THR A 200 12.68 6.82 5.40
CA THR A 200 13.04 5.40 5.20
C THR A 200 14.54 5.18 5.07
N HIS A 201 15.28 6.21 4.66
CA HIS A 201 16.70 6.11 4.39
C HIS A 201 17.58 6.38 5.64
N PRO A 202 18.75 5.76 5.79
CA PRO A 202 19.75 6.18 6.76
C PRO A 202 20.20 7.63 6.52
N ASN A 203 20.56 8.35 7.58
CA ASN A 203 21.14 9.68 7.41
C ASN A 203 22.45 9.62 6.61
N PRO A 204 22.70 10.60 5.71
CA PRO A 204 23.96 10.69 4.99
C PRO A 204 25.10 10.99 5.97
N GLU A 205 26.33 10.61 5.59
CA GLU A 205 27.51 10.94 6.38
C GLU A 205 27.61 12.46 6.57
N GLY A 206 27.79 12.91 7.80
CA GLY A 206 27.86 14.34 8.13
C GLY A 206 26.51 15.07 8.18
N PHE A 207 25.37 14.35 8.16
CA PHE A 207 24.06 14.96 8.37
C PHE A 207 23.99 15.69 9.72
N THR A 208 23.57 16.96 9.69
CA THR A 208 23.43 17.79 10.89
C THR A 208 22.03 18.37 11.03
N ALA A 209 21.40 18.75 9.93
CA ALA A 209 20.06 19.32 9.84
C ALA A 209 19.46 19.05 8.46
N PRO A 210 18.13 19.10 8.31
CA PRO A 210 17.49 19.09 6.99
C PRO A 210 17.85 20.36 6.20
N ASP A 211 17.93 20.23 4.88
CA ASP A 211 18.15 21.36 3.98
C ASP A 211 16.96 22.32 3.98
N GLN A 212 17.20 23.60 3.69
CA GLN A 212 16.14 24.54 3.29
C GLN A 212 15.96 24.44 1.77
N ILE A 213 14.75 24.11 1.34
CA ILE A 213 14.41 23.89 -0.06
C ILE A 213 13.40 24.94 -0.48
N SER A 214 13.75 25.67 -1.53
CA SER A 214 12.90 26.66 -2.20
C SER A 214 12.65 26.28 -3.66
N ALA A 215 11.80 27.03 -4.35
CA ALA A 215 11.48 26.85 -5.76
C ALA A 215 12.71 26.90 -6.70
N ASP A 216 13.83 27.46 -6.25
CA ASP A 216 15.09 27.51 -7.00
C ASP A 216 16.00 26.30 -6.73
N SER A 217 15.70 25.50 -5.71
CA SER A 217 16.42 24.28 -5.39
C SER A 217 16.20 23.21 -6.46
N ARG A 218 17.19 22.34 -6.66
CA ARG A 218 17.18 21.27 -7.68
C ARG A 218 17.63 19.94 -7.11
N ILE A 219 17.16 18.88 -7.75
CA ILE A 219 17.55 17.51 -7.41
C ILE A 219 19.03 17.21 -7.72
N GLU A 220 19.64 16.40 -6.85
CA GLU A 220 20.89 15.69 -7.10
C GLU A 220 20.61 14.18 -7.11
N ASN A 221 20.65 13.56 -8.30
CA ASN A 221 20.15 12.19 -8.53
C ASN A 221 21.02 11.07 -7.93
N ASN A 222 22.12 11.40 -7.26
CA ASN A 222 23.10 10.44 -6.77
C ASN A 222 23.20 10.41 -5.25
N GLN A 223 22.38 11.19 -4.52
CA GLN A 223 22.46 11.28 -3.07
C GLN A 223 21.07 11.36 -2.44
N PHE A 224 20.95 10.74 -1.27
CA PHE A 224 19.79 10.92 -0.42
C PHE A 224 19.78 12.33 0.16
N ARG A 225 18.65 13.03 0.05
CA ARG A 225 18.44 14.36 0.67
C ARG A 225 17.10 14.41 1.38
N ILE A 226 17.09 15.20 2.44
CA ILE A 226 15.89 15.57 3.20
C ILE A 226 15.93 17.07 3.45
N GLY A 227 14.83 17.76 3.16
CA GLY A 227 14.73 19.19 3.41
C GLY A 227 13.32 19.66 3.71
N ILE A 228 13.25 20.86 4.27
CA ILE A 228 12.01 21.60 4.56
C ILE A 228 11.69 22.46 3.35
N ILE A 229 10.47 22.36 2.84
CA ILE A 229 9.99 23.20 1.74
C ILE A 229 9.46 24.51 2.32
N GLU A 230 10.11 25.63 2.02
CA GLU A 230 9.80 26.93 2.62
C GLU A 230 8.40 27.42 2.25
N GLU A 231 8.00 27.28 0.98
CA GLU A 231 6.75 27.80 0.44
C GLU A 231 5.49 27.14 1.05
N PHE A 232 5.64 25.92 1.57
CA PHE A 232 4.52 25.14 2.10
C PHE A 232 4.65 24.82 3.58
N SER A 233 5.60 25.46 4.28
CA SER A 233 5.83 25.29 5.72
C SER A 233 5.63 26.59 6.48
N ASP A 234 5.36 26.49 7.77
CA ASP A 234 5.39 27.65 8.65
C ASP A 234 6.82 28.24 8.72
N PRO A 235 7.01 29.58 8.62
CA PRO A 235 8.34 30.20 8.66
C PRO A 235 9.17 29.84 9.89
N ALA A 236 8.52 29.58 11.03
CA ALA A 236 9.21 29.22 12.28
C ALA A 236 9.66 27.75 12.32
N LEU A 237 9.26 26.91 11.35
CA LEU A 237 9.55 25.48 11.38
C LEU A 237 11.06 25.19 11.31
N SER A 238 11.79 25.91 10.47
CA SER A 238 13.24 25.70 10.33
C SER A 238 13.98 26.02 11.64
N ASP A 239 13.60 27.10 12.31
CA ASP A 239 14.19 27.51 13.59
C ASP A 239 13.82 26.56 14.74
N ALA A 240 12.70 25.85 14.61
CA ALA A 240 12.25 24.85 15.56
C ALA A 240 12.99 23.50 15.44
N TYR A 241 13.85 23.31 14.43
CA TYR A 241 14.64 22.09 14.32
C TYR A 241 15.48 21.87 15.58
N SER A 242 15.38 20.66 16.15
CA SER A 242 15.97 20.33 17.45
C SER A 242 17.10 19.31 17.30
N SER A 243 16.81 18.18 16.64
CA SER A 243 17.77 17.07 16.51
C SER A 243 17.31 16.06 15.44
N TYR A 244 18.12 15.04 15.21
CA TYR A 244 17.76 13.88 14.42
C TYR A 244 18.11 12.58 15.15
N SER A 245 17.43 11.50 14.80
CA SER A 245 17.68 10.15 15.32
C SER A 245 18.21 9.25 14.20
N ALA A 246 19.52 8.98 14.23
CA ALA A 246 20.16 8.10 13.24
C ALA A 246 19.63 6.65 13.25
N SER A 247 19.18 6.15 14.39
CA SER A 247 18.64 4.78 14.52
C SER A 247 17.18 4.62 14.04
N ASN A 248 16.44 5.74 14.03
CA ASN A 248 15.01 5.75 13.71
C ASN A 248 14.67 6.53 12.44
N SER A 249 15.66 7.03 11.70
CA SER A 249 15.47 7.83 10.48
C SER A 249 14.40 8.90 10.68
N ALA A 250 14.68 9.80 11.62
CA ALA A 250 13.72 10.81 12.07
C ALA A 250 14.39 12.16 12.32
N ILE A 251 13.71 13.25 11.98
CA ILE A 251 14.06 14.62 12.37
C ILE A 251 13.01 15.14 13.36
N VAL A 252 13.48 15.81 14.40
CA VAL A 252 12.69 16.22 15.56
C VAL A 252 12.65 17.74 15.63
N PHE A 253 11.47 18.28 15.84
CA PHE A 253 11.20 19.69 15.99
C PHE A 253 10.64 19.98 17.39
N ASN A 254 11.09 21.09 17.95
CA ASN A 254 10.50 21.68 19.14
C ASN A 254 9.15 22.33 18.78
N ASP A 255 8.50 22.95 19.76
CA ASP A 255 7.22 23.62 19.54
C ASP A 255 7.34 24.74 18.50
N VAL A 256 6.52 24.62 17.46
CA VAL A 256 6.32 25.64 16.44
C VAL A 256 5.14 26.50 16.87
N ASN A 257 5.26 27.83 16.73
CA ASN A 257 4.15 28.77 16.90
C ASN A 257 3.46 28.74 18.28
N GLU A 258 4.21 28.59 19.39
CA GLU A 258 3.70 28.61 20.78
C GLU A 258 2.50 27.69 21.09
N GLY A 259 2.30 26.62 20.31
CA GLY A 259 1.16 25.69 20.43
C GLY A 259 -0.05 26.07 19.57
N GLY A 260 0.07 27.07 18.71
CA GLY A 260 -0.86 27.36 17.62
C GLY A 260 -0.77 26.33 16.49
N PRO A 261 -1.74 26.33 15.56
CA PRO A 261 -1.66 25.50 14.37
C PRO A 261 -0.47 25.92 13.50
N PHE A 262 0.17 24.94 12.86
CA PHE A 262 1.25 25.19 11.90
C PHE A 262 1.23 24.15 10.78
N ASP A 263 1.94 24.45 9.70
CA ASP A 263 2.10 23.56 8.56
C ASP A 263 3.56 23.14 8.41
N ALA A 264 3.79 21.92 7.95
CA ALA A 264 5.13 21.40 7.72
C ALA A 264 5.19 20.54 6.47
N SER A 265 6.05 20.93 5.54
CA SER A 265 6.24 20.25 4.26
C SER A 265 7.69 19.88 4.05
N PHE A 266 7.91 18.63 3.66
CA PHE A 266 9.24 18.03 3.52
C PHE A 266 9.41 17.46 2.13
N LEU A 267 10.62 17.55 1.60
CA LEU A 267 11.04 16.88 0.38
C LEU A 267 12.10 15.82 0.70
N PHE A 268 12.00 14.69 0.02
CA PHE A 268 12.93 13.57 0.09
C PHE A 268 13.39 13.20 -1.31
N THR A 269 14.67 12.90 -1.47
CA THR A 269 15.22 12.28 -2.68
C THR A 269 15.81 10.94 -2.29
N ASN A 270 15.30 9.83 -2.84
CA ASN A 270 15.78 8.48 -2.59
C ASN A 270 16.34 7.90 -3.90
N PRO A 271 17.67 7.79 -4.06
CA PRO A 271 18.25 7.28 -5.30
C PRO A 271 18.33 5.75 -5.38
N ASP A 272 18.25 5.04 -4.24
CA ASP A 272 18.70 3.65 -4.11
C ASP A 272 17.83 2.77 -3.19
N GLU A 273 16.60 3.19 -2.87
CA GLU A 273 15.68 2.38 -2.04
C GLU A 273 14.85 1.38 -2.86
N LEU A 274 14.40 1.80 -4.05
CA LEU A 274 13.46 1.03 -4.86
C LEU A 274 14.18 0.34 -6.00
N ALA A 275 14.19 -1.00 -6.02
CA ALA A 275 14.78 -1.75 -7.12
C ALA A 275 14.10 -1.44 -8.47
N ASN A 276 14.89 -1.28 -9.53
CA ASN A 276 14.39 -1.05 -10.88
C ASN A 276 13.88 -2.36 -11.49
N PRO A 277 12.56 -2.53 -11.71
CA PRO A 277 12.00 -3.77 -12.24
C PRO A 277 12.38 -4.04 -13.70
N LEU A 278 12.91 -3.05 -14.43
CA LEU A 278 13.35 -3.21 -15.81
C LEU A 278 14.69 -3.94 -15.93
N VAL A 279 15.47 -3.99 -14.85
CA VAL A 279 16.85 -4.52 -14.84
C VAL A 279 17.04 -5.54 -13.71
N HIS A 280 16.51 -5.25 -12.53
CA HIS A 280 16.64 -6.11 -11.35
C HIS A 280 15.65 -7.29 -11.37
N GLN A 281 15.96 -8.38 -10.66
CA GLN A 281 15.04 -9.54 -10.56
C GLN A 281 13.77 -9.25 -9.75
N SER A 282 13.73 -8.14 -9.01
CA SER A 282 12.56 -7.76 -8.23
C SER A 282 11.44 -7.33 -9.16
N GLN A 283 10.34 -8.08 -9.11
CA GLN A 283 9.13 -7.79 -9.89
C GLN A 283 8.11 -6.97 -9.09
N CYS A 284 8.52 -6.34 -7.99
CA CYS A 284 7.63 -5.54 -7.17
C CYS A 284 8.34 -4.27 -6.69
N SER A 285 7.65 -3.15 -6.77
CA SER A 285 8.00 -1.92 -6.08
C SER A 285 6.79 -1.42 -5.29
N SER A 286 7.02 -0.65 -4.23
CA SER A 286 5.93 -0.02 -3.49
C SER A 286 6.38 1.28 -2.85
N THR A 287 5.44 2.20 -2.72
CA THR A 287 5.61 3.46 -1.96
C THR A 287 4.61 3.46 -0.82
N SER A 288 4.97 4.08 0.30
CA SER A 288 4.12 4.06 1.49
C SER A 288 4.06 5.39 2.23
N ILE A 289 2.98 5.55 3.01
CA ILE A 289 2.86 6.63 3.97
C ILE A 289 2.30 6.10 5.29
N SER A 290 2.99 6.40 6.38
CA SER A 290 2.61 5.98 7.73
C SER A 290 1.81 7.07 8.45
N ILE A 291 0.72 6.68 9.11
CA ILE A 291 -0.13 7.58 9.91
C ILE A 291 0.39 7.61 11.34
N LYS A 292 1.34 8.52 11.60
CA LYS A 292 1.99 8.67 12.92
C LYS A 292 1.22 9.56 13.89
N ASN A 293 0.35 10.44 13.38
CA ASN A 293 -0.52 11.30 14.15
C ASN A 293 -1.99 11.04 13.78
N PRO A 294 -2.96 11.32 14.67
CA PRO A 294 -4.37 11.32 14.31
C PRO A 294 -4.59 12.31 13.16
N THR A 295 -5.01 11.80 12.00
CA THR A 295 -5.16 12.59 10.78
C THR A 295 -6.62 12.58 10.34
N GLU A 296 -7.16 13.73 9.95
CA GLU A 296 -8.53 13.82 9.44
C GLU A 296 -8.63 13.41 7.96
N LYS A 297 -7.67 13.78 7.12
CA LYS A 297 -7.63 13.36 5.72
C LYS A 297 -6.23 12.95 5.25
N LEU A 298 -6.14 11.80 4.59
CA LEU A 298 -4.97 11.38 3.81
C LEU A 298 -5.25 11.54 2.32
N VAL A 299 -4.29 12.14 1.62
CA VAL A 299 -4.20 12.14 0.16
C VAL A 299 -2.80 11.64 -0.21
N MET A 300 -2.73 10.54 -0.97
CA MET A 300 -1.48 10.01 -1.49
C MET A 300 -1.54 9.98 -3.02
N MET A 301 -0.56 10.59 -3.67
CA MET A 301 -0.38 10.57 -5.12
C MET A 301 0.95 9.90 -5.46
N VAL A 302 0.92 9.00 -6.41
CA VAL A 302 2.13 8.37 -6.97
C VAL A 302 2.12 8.58 -8.47
N PHE A 303 3.11 9.30 -8.96
CA PHE A 303 3.38 9.49 -10.38
C PHE A 303 4.39 8.45 -10.82
N LEU A 304 3.96 7.52 -11.65
CA LEU A 304 4.80 6.49 -12.22
C LEU A 304 5.10 6.82 -13.69
N ASP A 305 6.37 6.78 -14.09
CA ASP A 305 6.76 6.93 -15.50
C ASP A 305 5.96 5.95 -16.36
N LYS A 306 5.35 6.43 -17.46
CA LYS A 306 4.53 5.61 -18.36
C LYS A 306 5.25 4.35 -18.85
N LYS A 307 6.58 4.37 -18.99
CA LYS A 307 7.36 3.20 -19.40
C LYS A 307 7.30 2.07 -18.36
N LEU A 308 7.33 2.43 -17.08
CA LEU A 308 7.19 1.47 -15.97
C LEU A 308 5.74 1.00 -15.90
N ASP A 309 4.79 1.95 -15.93
CA ASP A 309 3.35 1.72 -15.85
C ASP A 309 2.84 0.68 -16.85
N MET A 310 3.30 0.75 -18.11
CA MET A 310 2.91 -0.18 -19.18
C MET A 310 3.19 -1.66 -18.86
N ARG A 311 4.00 -1.94 -17.85
CA ARG A 311 4.37 -3.30 -17.40
C ARG A 311 3.91 -3.61 -15.98
N SER A 312 3.20 -2.68 -15.33
CA SER A 312 2.79 -2.78 -13.94
C SER A 312 1.32 -3.15 -13.80
N SER A 313 1.01 -3.99 -12.82
CA SER A 313 -0.31 -4.11 -12.20
C SER A 313 -0.28 -3.40 -10.86
N VAL A 314 -1.29 -2.59 -10.56
CA VAL A 314 -1.28 -1.74 -9.36
C VAL A 314 -2.26 -2.25 -8.31
N ASN A 315 -1.82 -2.27 -7.06
CA ASN A 315 -2.63 -2.71 -5.92
C ASN A 315 -2.43 -1.76 -4.72
N VAL A 316 -3.37 -1.77 -3.79
CA VAL A 316 -3.32 -0.95 -2.58
C VAL A 316 -3.67 -1.74 -1.32
N GLY A 317 -3.14 -1.27 -0.20
CA GLY A 317 -3.46 -1.86 1.09
C GLY A 317 -3.22 -0.92 2.26
N CYS A 318 -3.86 -1.25 3.37
CA CYS A 318 -3.66 -0.63 4.67
C CYS A 318 -3.19 -1.72 5.64
N TYR A 319 -2.08 -1.48 6.33
CA TYR A 319 -1.39 -2.45 7.16
C TYR A 319 -1.12 -1.88 8.55
N LEU A 320 -1.02 -2.74 9.57
CA LEU A 320 -0.56 -2.32 10.89
C LEU A 320 0.86 -1.74 10.81
N GLY A 321 1.11 -0.60 11.48
CA GLY A 321 2.38 0.13 11.44
C GLY A 321 3.47 -0.41 12.37
N ASN A 322 3.35 -1.67 12.79
CA ASN A 322 4.12 -2.33 13.86
C ASN A 322 5.46 -2.93 13.42
N GLN A 323 5.80 -2.95 12.12
CA GLN A 323 7.09 -3.45 11.63
C GLN A 323 7.75 -2.48 10.64
N LYS A 324 9.09 -2.37 10.70
CA LYS A 324 9.92 -1.81 9.63
C LYS A 324 9.84 -2.79 8.45
N VAL A 325 8.77 -2.68 7.66
CA VAL A 325 8.62 -3.47 6.44
C VAL A 325 9.44 -2.76 5.36
N GLU A 326 10.59 -3.33 5.00
CA GLU A 326 11.49 -2.80 3.98
C GLU A 326 10.70 -2.52 2.68
N GLU A 327 10.81 -1.29 2.16
CA GLU A 327 10.12 -0.88 0.94
C GLU A 327 10.65 -1.66 -0.27
N GLY A 328 9.78 -1.92 -1.25
CA GLY A 328 10.15 -2.59 -2.50
C GLY A 328 10.52 -4.08 -2.43
N LYS A 329 10.54 -4.73 -1.25
CA LYS A 329 10.91 -6.16 -1.14
C LYS A 329 9.75 -7.13 -0.99
N LEU A 330 8.60 -6.66 -0.48
CA LEU A 330 7.46 -7.50 -0.17
C LEU A 330 6.27 -7.16 -1.06
N ARG A 331 5.65 -8.20 -1.60
CA ARG A 331 4.41 -8.10 -2.39
C ARG A 331 3.21 -7.87 -1.49
N ALA A 332 2.13 -7.32 -2.05
CA ALA A 332 0.91 -7.03 -1.31
C ALA A 332 0.31 -8.27 -0.61
N ASP A 333 0.51 -9.43 -1.22
CA ASP A 333 -0.03 -10.71 -0.80
C ASP A 333 0.84 -11.36 0.30
N GLU A 334 2.14 -11.06 0.36
CA GLU A 334 3.04 -11.47 1.45
C GLU A 334 2.73 -10.78 2.80
N LEU A 335 2.06 -9.64 2.78
CA LEU A 335 1.70 -8.84 3.98
C LEU A 335 0.26 -9.06 4.48
N TRP A 336 -0.38 -10.16 4.06
CA TRP A 336 -1.79 -10.43 4.36
C TRP A 336 -2.11 -10.55 5.86
N THR A 337 -1.15 -10.93 6.71
CA THR A 337 -1.34 -11.09 8.16
C THR A 337 -1.52 -9.75 8.88
N GLU A 338 -0.87 -8.70 8.38
CA GLU A 338 -0.93 -7.33 8.94
C GLU A 338 -1.99 -6.46 8.24
N ARG A 339 -2.62 -6.98 7.18
CA ARG A 339 -3.59 -6.24 6.37
C ARG A 339 -4.86 -5.99 7.19
N LEU A 340 -5.21 -4.72 7.33
CA LEU A 340 -6.48 -4.32 7.91
C LEU A 340 -7.61 -4.67 6.95
N ALA A 341 -8.80 -4.95 7.49
CA ALA A 341 -9.97 -5.40 6.70
C ALA A 341 -10.51 -4.32 5.74
N GLU A 342 -9.90 -3.15 5.73
CA GLU A 342 -10.32 -2.00 4.94
C GLU A 342 -9.41 -1.81 3.74
N PHE A 343 -10.03 -1.65 2.57
CA PHE A 343 -9.35 -1.46 1.30
C PHE A 343 -9.53 0.01 0.92
N PRO A 344 -8.44 0.80 0.87
CA PRO A 344 -8.54 2.13 0.28
C PRO A 344 -8.87 2.01 -1.21
N GLU A 345 -9.58 2.99 -1.76
CA GLU A 345 -9.84 3.05 -3.19
C GLU A 345 -8.67 3.70 -3.92
N LEU A 346 -8.28 3.11 -5.04
CA LEU A 346 -7.27 3.65 -5.94
C LEU A 346 -7.95 4.25 -7.17
N ASN A 347 -7.63 5.51 -7.46
CA ASN A 347 -8.09 6.22 -8.64
C ASN A 347 -6.91 6.46 -9.58
N VAL A 348 -7.09 6.21 -10.88
CA VAL A 348 -6.14 6.64 -11.91
C VAL A 348 -6.61 7.97 -12.45
N LEU A 349 -5.80 9.01 -12.29
CA LEU A 349 -6.15 10.37 -12.69
C LEU A 349 -5.27 10.85 -13.84
N HIS A 350 -5.90 11.65 -14.70
CA HIS A 350 -5.15 12.53 -15.59
C HIS A 350 -4.61 13.73 -14.79
N ALA A 351 -3.37 14.15 -15.07
CA ALA A 351 -2.71 15.23 -14.35
C ALA A 351 -3.48 16.57 -14.40
N SER A 352 -4.25 16.81 -15.46
CA SER A 352 -5.09 18.00 -15.60
C SER A 352 -6.48 17.90 -14.94
N SER A 353 -6.82 16.76 -14.35
CA SER A 353 -8.15 16.56 -13.76
C SER A 353 -8.37 17.50 -12.57
N PRO A 354 -9.60 18.01 -12.35
CA PRO A 354 -9.89 18.87 -11.20
C PRO A 354 -9.52 18.24 -9.85
N ARG A 355 -9.71 16.92 -9.72
CA ARG A 355 -9.33 16.14 -8.52
C ARG A 355 -7.82 16.06 -8.29
N ALA A 356 -7.00 16.17 -9.35
CA ALA A 356 -5.55 16.23 -9.23
C ALA A 356 -5.01 17.64 -8.92
N ARG A 357 -5.90 18.66 -8.88
CA ARG A 357 -5.55 20.04 -8.54
C ARG A 357 -5.93 20.41 -7.12
N ASN A 358 -7.16 20.10 -6.73
CA ASN A 358 -7.65 20.49 -5.41
C ASN A 358 -8.37 19.33 -4.72
N VAL A 359 -8.03 19.13 -3.45
CA VAL A 359 -8.71 18.17 -2.59
C VAL A 359 -8.98 18.81 -1.24
N ALA A 360 -10.26 18.86 -0.86
CA ALA A 360 -10.68 19.43 0.42
C ALA A 360 -10.13 20.85 0.69
N GLY A 361 -9.99 21.67 -0.36
CA GLY A 361 -9.46 23.03 -0.25
C GLY A 361 -7.93 23.13 -0.31
N LEU A 362 -7.20 22.01 -0.29
CA LEU A 362 -5.74 21.98 -0.48
C LEU A 362 -5.37 21.97 -1.97
N ASP A 363 -4.53 22.91 -2.40
CA ASP A 363 -3.97 22.95 -3.76
C ASP A 363 -2.83 21.93 -3.92
N ILE A 364 -3.20 20.66 -4.02
CA ILE A 364 -2.25 19.56 -4.26
C ILE A 364 -1.65 19.61 -5.68
N GLY A 365 -2.29 20.34 -6.59
CA GLY A 365 -1.78 20.62 -7.93
C GLY A 365 -0.48 21.40 -7.86
N GLU A 366 -0.48 22.50 -7.12
CA GLU A 366 0.70 23.34 -6.89
C GLU A 366 1.85 22.56 -6.23
N MET A 367 1.56 21.75 -5.21
CA MET A 367 2.58 20.94 -4.54
C MET A 367 3.17 19.84 -5.45
N SER A 368 2.34 19.21 -6.29
CA SER A 368 2.85 18.24 -7.25
C SER A 368 3.65 18.91 -8.35
N ASP A 369 3.22 20.07 -8.87
CA ASP A 369 3.97 20.84 -9.87
C ASP A 369 5.32 21.31 -9.32
N TYR A 370 5.36 21.72 -8.05
CA TYR A 370 6.61 22.03 -7.34
C TYR A 370 7.59 20.85 -7.37
N LEU A 371 7.10 19.64 -7.07
CA LEU A 371 7.91 18.42 -7.07
C LEU A 371 8.46 18.08 -8.48
N PHE A 372 7.65 18.24 -9.52
CA PHE A 372 8.07 18.05 -10.91
C PHE A 372 9.11 19.09 -11.34
N ASN A 373 8.94 20.35 -10.95
CA ASN A 373 9.90 21.43 -11.22
C ASN A 373 11.24 21.18 -10.51
N PHE A 374 11.20 20.77 -9.23
CA PHE A 374 12.39 20.42 -8.46
C PHE A 374 13.18 19.27 -9.12
N ALA A 375 12.46 18.26 -9.64
CA ALA A 375 13.03 17.09 -10.28
C ALA A 375 13.41 17.28 -11.76
N HIS A 376 13.10 18.44 -12.37
CA HIS A 376 13.24 18.67 -13.81
C HIS A 376 12.52 17.65 -14.69
N LEU A 377 11.31 17.26 -14.27
CA LEU A 377 10.50 16.26 -14.97
C LEU A 377 9.27 16.89 -15.63
N ASN A 378 8.85 16.32 -16.75
CA ASN A 378 7.60 16.69 -17.40
C ASN A 378 6.46 15.82 -16.89
N LYS A 379 5.48 16.43 -16.20
CA LYS A 379 4.33 15.74 -15.59
C LYS A 379 3.50 14.94 -16.58
N ASP A 380 3.46 15.34 -17.86
CA ASP A 380 2.70 14.65 -18.89
C ASP A 380 3.29 13.27 -19.26
N ASP A 381 4.51 12.96 -18.85
CA ASP A 381 5.16 11.66 -19.09
C ASP A 381 4.78 10.58 -18.05
N PHE A 382 3.90 10.91 -17.10
CA PHE A 382 3.57 10.07 -15.95
C PHE A 382 2.09 9.67 -15.91
N VAL A 383 1.81 8.55 -15.23
CA VAL A 383 0.46 8.14 -14.81
C VAL A 383 0.31 8.46 -13.33
N CYS A 384 -0.80 9.10 -12.94
CA CYS A 384 -1.06 9.46 -11.56
C CYS A 384 -2.02 8.46 -10.91
N TYR A 385 -1.52 7.79 -9.88
CA TYR A 385 -2.27 6.94 -8.97
C TYR A 385 -2.60 7.70 -7.69
N MET A 386 -3.87 7.82 -7.37
CA MET A 386 -4.34 8.61 -6.24
C MET A 386 -5.19 7.79 -5.28
N MET A 387 -4.85 7.89 -4.00
CA MET A 387 -5.57 7.29 -2.88
C MET A 387 -6.02 8.41 -1.94
N GLU A 388 -7.32 8.43 -1.63
CA GLU A 388 -7.91 9.34 -0.66
C GLU A 388 -8.55 8.54 0.48
N VAL A 389 -8.26 8.92 1.72
CA VAL A 389 -8.84 8.27 2.89
C VAL A 389 -9.26 9.33 3.90
N ASN A 390 -10.56 9.38 4.16
CA ASN A 390 -11.08 10.13 5.31
C ASN A 390 -10.81 9.33 6.59
N TYR A 391 -10.31 10.03 7.59
CA TYR A 391 -9.96 9.53 8.92
C TYR A 391 -9.05 8.30 8.84
N PRO A 392 -7.88 8.36 8.17
CA PRO A 392 -7.01 7.20 8.06
C PRO A 392 -6.65 6.62 9.44
N VAL A 393 -6.52 5.30 9.53
CA VAL A 393 -6.33 4.60 10.82
C VAL A 393 -4.99 5.02 11.42
N TRP A 394 -5.00 5.54 12.66
CA TRP A 394 -3.76 5.90 13.35
C TRP A 394 -2.94 4.65 13.66
N SER A 395 -1.61 4.77 13.56
CA SER A 395 -0.68 3.64 13.67
C SER A 395 -0.84 2.57 12.59
N SER A 396 -1.26 2.98 11.39
CA SER A 396 -1.28 2.17 10.17
C SER A 396 -0.36 2.74 9.08
N THR A 397 -0.07 1.92 8.08
CA THR A 397 0.67 2.30 6.87
C THR A 397 -0.18 2.01 5.65
N TYR A 398 -0.38 3.04 4.82
CA TYR A 398 -1.05 2.92 3.53
C TYR A 398 -0.01 2.75 2.43
N ARG A 399 -0.26 1.84 1.49
CA ARG A 399 0.71 1.44 0.46
C ARG A 399 0.06 1.34 -0.90
N ILE A 400 0.83 1.75 -1.92
CA ILE A 400 0.56 1.47 -3.33
C ILE A 400 1.68 0.56 -3.83
N TYR A 401 1.30 -0.58 -4.39
CA TYR A 401 2.20 -1.60 -4.94
C TYR A 401 2.11 -1.60 -6.46
N PHE A 402 3.25 -1.83 -7.08
CA PHE A 402 3.39 -2.05 -8.51
C PHE A 402 4.01 -3.44 -8.70
N GLU A 403 3.24 -4.38 -9.24
CA GLU A 403 3.71 -5.71 -9.64
C GLU A 403 4.07 -5.66 -11.13
N HIS A 404 5.35 -5.84 -11.45
CA HIS A 404 5.90 -5.71 -12.80
C HIS A 404 5.92 -7.06 -13.54
N SER A 405 5.81 -7.03 -14.87
CA SER A 405 5.67 -8.21 -15.75
C SER A 405 6.67 -8.30 -16.89
#